data_AF-A0A8F2W362-F1
#
_entry.id   AF-A0A8F2W362-F1
#
_cell.length_a   1.000
_cell.length_b   1.000
_cell.length_c   1.000
_cell.angle_alpha   90.00
_cell.angle_beta   90.00
_cell.angle_gamma   90.00
#
_symmetry.space_group_name_H-M   'P 1'
#
loop_
_entity.id
_entity.type
_entity.pdbx_description
1 polymer ?
#
loop_
_entity_poly.entity_id
_entity_poly.type
_entity_poly.pdbx_seq_one_letter_code
_entity_poly.pdbx_strand_id
1 'polypeptide(L)'
;MLGTSVKTMIRCYSTEAAPAIRSTLLLSRNPVITADMPAFQKQYYRYQKELWKRLMWTFPKWFFFRPGTVAELKFREINKKPIHDNPNIEFIGGRPDVQHDRDRRFKQEIKLPQTYDDKSKPIDELSKRIVPNSRTTEADKKNDMMSLERKLSRTLYLLVSEDGKSWNFPSFANEDLPLHKTAEAGVISLAGDQFNYFNVSKTPCHVHNSGNDKSFFIKSHILSGKFEVKNPATKHLWLTKEEVGEHLEEKYFQEIEHLLSDI
;
A
#
# COMPACT_ATOMS: atom_id res chain seq x y z
N MET A 1 -3.17 70.98 52.35
CA MET A 1 -3.21 69.50 52.28
C MET A 1 -3.78 69.11 50.93
N LEU A 2 -2.94 68.71 49.97
CA LEU A 2 -3.37 68.22 48.66
C LEU A 2 -3.25 66.70 48.69
N GLY A 3 -4.38 66.01 48.82
CA GLY A 3 -4.44 64.54 48.81
C GLY A 3 -4.37 64.01 47.39
N THR A 4 -3.30 63.30 47.06
CA THR A 4 -3.14 62.60 45.79
C THR A 4 -3.94 61.29 45.84
N SER A 5 -5.01 61.22 45.04
CA SER A 5 -5.81 60.02 44.84
C SER A 5 -5.04 59.05 43.94
N VAL A 6 -4.53 57.96 44.53
CA VAL A 6 -3.87 56.88 43.80
C VAL A 6 -4.94 56.03 43.11
N LYS A 7 -5.10 56.21 41.79
CA LYS A 7 -5.93 55.33 40.96
C LYS A 7 -5.26 53.98 40.82
N THR A 8 -5.77 52.98 41.52
CA THR A 8 -5.37 51.58 41.33
C THR A 8 -5.89 51.10 39.98
N MET A 9 -5.01 51.01 38.98
CA MET A 9 -5.34 50.35 37.71
C MET A 9 -5.39 48.85 37.95
N ILE A 10 -6.61 48.31 38.03
CA ILE A 10 -6.83 46.87 37.95
C ILE A 10 -6.54 46.46 36.50
N ARG A 11 -5.40 45.80 36.27
CA ARG A 11 -5.14 45.10 35.01
C ARG A 11 -6.09 43.91 34.93
N CYS A 12 -7.20 44.09 34.23
CA CYS A 12 -8.01 42.97 33.76
C CYS A 12 -7.20 42.22 32.70
N TYR A 13 -6.63 41.08 33.07
CA TYR A 13 -6.21 40.09 32.08
C TYR A 13 -7.50 39.56 31.44
N SER A 14 -7.70 39.79 30.15
CA SER A 14 -8.70 39.01 29.41
C SER A 14 -8.25 37.56 29.48
N THR A 15 -8.92 36.73 30.27
CA THR A 15 -8.80 35.29 30.14
C THR A 15 -9.26 34.96 28.74
N GLU A 16 -8.34 34.61 27.84
CA GLU A 16 -8.71 34.02 26.56
C GLU A 16 -9.65 32.84 26.87
N ALA A 17 -10.77 32.75 26.13
CA ALA A 17 -11.69 31.64 26.27
C ALA A 17 -10.90 30.33 26.14
N ALA A 18 -11.19 29.36 27.02
CA ALA A 18 -10.51 28.08 26.95
C ALA A 18 -10.74 27.46 25.56
N PRO A 19 -9.68 27.12 24.81
CA PRO A 19 -9.84 26.59 23.47
C PRO A 19 -10.56 25.24 23.53
N ALA A 20 -11.52 25.02 22.64
CA ALA A 20 -12.20 23.75 22.55
C ALA A 20 -11.25 22.71 21.94
N ILE A 21 -10.92 21.69 22.73
CA ILE A 21 -9.98 20.64 22.32
C ILE A 21 -10.77 19.54 21.61
N ARG A 22 -10.35 19.20 20.39
CA ARG A 22 -10.89 18.09 19.62
C ARG A 22 -9.81 17.07 19.32
N SER A 23 -10.19 15.79 19.33
CA SER A 23 -9.34 14.69 18.89
C SER A 23 -9.83 14.20 17.53
N THR A 24 -9.05 14.50 16.49
CA THR A 24 -9.32 14.09 15.11
C THR A 24 -8.58 12.80 14.82
N LEU A 25 -9.28 11.81 14.27
CA LEU A 25 -8.72 10.50 13.96
C LEU A 25 -8.31 10.43 12.48
N LEU A 26 -7.03 10.12 12.25
CA LEU A 26 -6.52 9.71 10.94
C LEU A 26 -6.48 8.18 10.88
N LEU A 27 -7.61 7.56 10.51
CA LEU A 27 -7.69 6.11 10.32
C LEU A 27 -7.23 5.75 8.91
N SER A 28 -6.21 4.90 8.83
CA SER A 28 -5.60 4.50 7.56
C SER A 28 -5.61 2.99 7.37
N ARG A 29 -5.91 2.55 6.15
CA ARG A 29 -5.78 1.17 5.68
C ARG A 29 -4.49 1.08 4.88
N ASN A 30 -3.51 0.35 5.39
CA ASN A 30 -2.21 0.17 4.74
C ASN A 30 -2.35 -0.61 3.41
N PRO A 31 -1.46 -0.40 2.42
CA PRO A 31 -1.49 -1.17 1.19
C PRO A 31 -1.28 -2.66 1.48
N VAL A 32 -2.12 -3.50 0.88
CA VAL A 32 -2.11 -4.97 1.05
C VAL A 32 -1.19 -5.62 0.03
N ILE A 33 -1.07 -5.03 -1.16
CA ILE A 33 -0.20 -5.50 -2.23
C ILE A 33 0.88 -4.45 -2.54
N THR A 34 1.96 -4.89 -3.19
CA THR A 34 3.04 -3.99 -3.61
C THR A 34 2.53 -2.86 -4.50
N ALA A 35 3.13 -1.66 -4.39
CA ALA A 35 2.79 -0.51 -5.20
C ALA A 35 2.97 -0.77 -6.71
N ASP A 36 2.26 0.00 -7.53
CA ASP A 36 2.38 -0.07 -8.99
C ASP A 36 3.64 0.67 -9.46
N MET A 37 4.46 -0.01 -10.24
CA MET A 37 5.72 0.57 -10.73
C MET A 37 5.46 1.54 -11.91
N PRO A 38 6.08 2.74 -11.90
CA PRO A 38 6.13 3.64 -13.06
C PRO A 38 6.73 2.97 -14.29
N ALA A 39 6.39 3.48 -15.48
CA ALA A 39 6.86 2.93 -16.77
C ALA A 39 8.40 2.93 -16.87
N PHE A 40 9.05 4.01 -16.40
CA PHE A 40 10.51 4.10 -16.37
C PHE A 40 11.14 3.01 -15.48
N GLN A 41 10.64 2.84 -14.25
CA GLN A 41 11.15 1.82 -13.33
C GLN A 41 10.96 0.41 -13.89
N LYS A 42 9.80 0.11 -14.49
CA LYS A 42 9.55 -1.16 -15.18
C LYS A 42 10.61 -1.44 -16.26
N GLN A 43 10.93 -0.44 -17.08
CA GLN A 43 11.93 -0.57 -18.13
C GLN A 43 13.35 -0.71 -17.59
N TYR A 44 13.69 0.06 -16.54
CA TYR A 44 14.97 -0.06 -15.85
C TYR A 44 15.17 -1.47 -15.27
N TYR A 45 14.19 -2.00 -14.53
CA TYR A 45 14.26 -3.35 -13.98
C TYR A 45 14.31 -4.43 -15.07
N ARG A 46 13.59 -4.24 -16.18
CA ARG A 46 13.69 -5.13 -17.34
C ARG A 46 15.11 -5.14 -17.91
N TYR A 47 15.71 -3.96 -18.10
CA TYR A 47 17.08 -3.82 -18.59
C TYR A 47 18.08 -4.50 -17.65
N GLN A 48 18.02 -4.19 -16.36
CA GLN A 48 18.89 -4.81 -15.34
C GLN A 48 18.72 -6.34 -15.31
N LYS A 49 17.49 -6.84 -15.44
CA LYS A 49 17.21 -8.29 -15.53
C LYS A 49 17.83 -8.92 -16.77
N GLU A 50 17.81 -8.26 -17.92
CA GLU A 50 18.44 -8.78 -19.14
C GLU A 50 19.97 -8.76 -19.06
N LEU A 51 20.56 -7.71 -18.49
CA LEU A 51 21.99 -7.69 -18.16
C LEU A 51 22.36 -8.82 -17.21
N TRP A 52 21.57 -9.00 -16.16
CA TRP A 52 21.79 -10.07 -15.19
C TRP A 52 21.73 -11.44 -15.87
N LYS A 53 20.70 -11.73 -16.68
CA LYS A 53 20.63 -12.96 -17.48
C LYS A 53 21.82 -13.16 -18.41
N ARG A 54 22.39 -12.07 -18.97
CA ARG A 54 23.58 -12.14 -19.82
C ARG A 54 24.84 -12.51 -19.04
N LEU A 55 24.98 -12.00 -17.83
CA LEU A 55 26.16 -12.19 -16.96
C LEU A 55 26.05 -13.42 -16.06
N MET A 56 24.84 -13.95 -15.84
CA MET A 56 24.61 -15.17 -15.08
C MET A 56 25.49 -16.32 -15.58
N TRP A 57 25.91 -17.16 -14.65
CA TRP A 57 26.64 -18.39 -14.96
C TRP A 57 25.74 -19.44 -15.62
N THR A 58 26.37 -20.50 -16.10
CA THR A 58 25.64 -21.68 -16.57
C THR A 58 24.80 -22.27 -15.45
N PHE A 59 23.57 -22.66 -15.78
CA PHE A 59 22.75 -23.40 -14.81
C PHE A 59 23.35 -24.79 -14.57
N PRO A 60 23.68 -25.16 -13.32
CA PRO A 60 24.31 -26.44 -13.01
C PRO A 60 23.28 -27.56 -13.01
N LYS A 61 22.86 -28.01 -14.20
CA LYS A 61 21.85 -29.06 -14.39
C LYS A 61 22.14 -30.32 -13.58
N TRP A 62 23.40 -30.76 -13.59
CA TRP A 62 23.86 -32.00 -12.93
C TRP A 62 23.67 -32.00 -11.41
N PHE A 63 23.58 -30.82 -10.80
CA PHE A 63 23.34 -30.68 -9.35
C PHE A 63 21.86 -30.90 -9.02
N PHE A 64 20.95 -30.28 -9.78
CA PHE A 64 19.51 -30.34 -9.54
C PHE A 64 18.84 -31.58 -10.13
N PHE A 65 19.28 -32.03 -11.30
CA PHE A 65 18.75 -33.20 -12.00
C PHE A 65 19.80 -34.30 -12.06
N ARG A 66 19.56 -35.39 -11.33
CA ARG A 66 20.46 -36.55 -11.31
C ARG A 66 20.46 -37.25 -12.67
N PRO A 67 21.63 -37.71 -13.14
CA PRO A 67 21.74 -38.38 -14.43
C PRO A 67 20.91 -39.67 -14.46
N GLY A 68 20.22 -39.93 -15.57
CA GLY A 68 19.41 -41.14 -15.77
C GLY A 68 18.03 -41.10 -15.09
N THR A 69 17.59 -39.94 -14.59
CA THR A 69 16.24 -39.79 -14.01
C THR A 69 15.23 -39.32 -15.04
N VAL A 70 13.96 -39.67 -14.82
CA VAL A 70 12.83 -39.16 -15.64
C VAL A 70 12.75 -37.64 -15.60
N ALA A 71 13.11 -37.02 -14.46
CA ALA A 71 13.16 -35.57 -14.33
C ALA A 71 14.21 -34.93 -15.24
N GLU A 72 15.41 -35.53 -15.34
CA GLU A 72 16.45 -35.08 -16.28
C GLU A 72 15.99 -35.22 -17.73
N LEU A 73 15.34 -36.34 -18.07
CA LEU A 73 14.81 -36.58 -19.42
C LEU A 73 13.82 -35.47 -19.82
N LYS A 74 12.82 -35.20 -18.96
CA LYS A 74 11.85 -34.12 -19.17
C LYS A 74 12.52 -32.75 -19.33
N PHE A 75 13.52 -32.44 -18.50
CA PHE A 75 14.28 -31.20 -18.61
C PHE A 75 15.01 -31.09 -19.95
N ARG A 76 15.62 -32.19 -20.43
CA ARG A 76 16.37 -32.27 -21.70
C ARG A 76 15.46 -32.15 -22.92
N GLU A 77 14.25 -32.70 -22.85
CA GLU A 77 13.25 -32.57 -23.92
C GLU A 77 12.80 -31.11 -24.10
N ILE A 78 12.64 -30.40 -22.98
CA ILE A 78 12.21 -29.00 -22.97
C ILE A 78 13.34 -28.06 -23.40
N ASN A 79 14.57 -28.32 -22.94
CA ASN A 79 15.73 -27.46 -23.18
C ASN A 79 16.68 -28.11 -24.19
N LYS A 80 16.66 -27.58 -25.42
CA LYS A 80 17.57 -28.02 -26.49
C LYS A 80 19.00 -27.59 -26.17
N LYS A 81 19.96 -28.46 -26.50
CA LYS A 81 21.39 -28.15 -26.41
C LYS A 81 21.78 -27.07 -27.43
N PRO A 82 22.80 -26.24 -27.11
CA PRO A 82 23.36 -25.31 -28.08
C PRO A 82 24.03 -26.06 -29.24
N ILE A 83 24.21 -25.35 -30.35
CA ILE A 83 24.93 -25.87 -31.51
C ILE A 83 26.43 -25.86 -31.18
N HIS A 84 27.09 -27.00 -31.31
CA HIS A 84 28.53 -27.11 -31.15
C HIS A 84 29.27 -26.62 -32.39
N ASP A 85 30.55 -26.23 -32.22
CA ASP A 85 31.39 -25.81 -33.33
C ASP A 85 31.61 -26.97 -34.31
N ASN A 86 31.42 -26.71 -35.61
CA ASN A 86 31.66 -27.66 -36.68
C ASN A 86 32.58 -27.00 -37.73
N PRO A 87 33.81 -27.50 -37.94
CA PRO A 87 34.76 -26.92 -38.88
C PRO A 87 34.27 -26.79 -40.32
N ASN A 88 33.32 -27.65 -40.73
CA ASN A 88 32.82 -27.71 -42.11
C ASN A 88 31.69 -26.70 -42.40
N ILE A 89 31.27 -25.92 -41.39
CA ILE A 89 30.13 -25.00 -41.49
C ILE A 89 30.61 -23.61 -41.12
N GLU A 90 30.25 -22.62 -41.94
CA GLU A 90 30.51 -21.22 -41.62
C GLU A 90 29.44 -20.65 -40.68
N PHE A 91 29.88 -19.95 -39.63
CA PHE A 91 28.99 -19.28 -38.67
C PHE A 91 29.13 -17.76 -38.79
N ILE A 92 28.12 -17.11 -39.35
CA ILE A 92 28.09 -15.64 -39.60
C ILE A 92 28.25 -14.84 -38.29
N GLY A 93 27.68 -15.34 -37.18
CA GLY A 93 27.76 -14.71 -35.87
C GLY A 93 29.02 -15.03 -35.05
N GLY A 94 30.07 -15.55 -35.71
CA GLY A 94 31.26 -16.11 -35.08
C GLY A 94 31.07 -17.59 -34.70
N ARG A 95 32.17 -18.27 -34.36
CA ARG A 95 32.14 -19.69 -33.97
C ARG A 95 31.58 -19.89 -32.55
N PRO A 96 30.77 -20.94 -32.31
CA PRO A 96 30.24 -21.26 -30.98
C PRO A 96 31.33 -21.57 -29.94
N ASP A 97 31.33 -20.85 -28.82
CA ASP A 97 32.12 -21.17 -27.64
C ASP A 97 31.22 -21.84 -26.59
N VAL A 98 31.06 -23.16 -26.73
CA VAL A 98 30.15 -23.96 -25.89
C VAL A 98 30.92 -24.59 -24.73
N GLN A 99 30.52 -24.25 -23.50
CA GLN A 99 30.99 -24.91 -22.29
C GLN A 99 29.79 -25.30 -21.41
N HIS A 100 29.84 -26.51 -20.85
CA HIS A 100 28.75 -27.06 -20.01
C HIS A 100 27.35 -26.91 -20.65
N ASP A 101 27.22 -27.27 -21.93
CA ASP A 101 25.97 -27.15 -22.70
C ASP A 101 25.39 -25.72 -22.75
N ARG A 102 26.24 -24.68 -22.70
CA ARG A 102 25.87 -23.28 -22.93
C ARG A 102 26.86 -22.60 -23.88
N ASP A 103 26.34 -21.86 -24.86
CA ASP A 103 27.13 -20.90 -25.63
C ASP A 103 27.43 -19.64 -24.77
N ARG A 104 28.71 -19.37 -24.50
CA ARG A 104 29.18 -18.28 -23.63
C ARG A 104 28.93 -16.89 -24.23
N ARG A 105 28.69 -16.81 -25.53
CA ARG A 105 28.48 -15.53 -26.24
C ARG A 105 27.12 -14.93 -25.92
N PHE A 106 26.12 -15.77 -25.66
CA PHE A 106 24.73 -15.37 -25.47
C PHE A 106 24.24 -15.62 -24.03
N LYS A 107 23.10 -14.99 -23.69
CA LYS A 107 22.38 -15.33 -22.46
C LYS A 107 21.80 -16.74 -22.56
N GLN A 108 21.75 -17.44 -21.43
CA GLN A 108 21.10 -18.75 -21.37
C GLN A 108 19.63 -18.57 -20.97
N GLU A 109 18.71 -19.13 -21.76
CA GLU A 109 17.30 -19.20 -21.41
C GLU A 109 16.92 -20.65 -21.12
N ILE A 110 16.36 -20.87 -19.92
CA ILE A 110 16.04 -22.22 -19.43
C ILE A 110 14.56 -22.24 -19.09
N LYS A 111 13.86 -23.22 -19.65
CA LYS A 111 12.47 -23.50 -19.37
C LYS A 111 12.42 -24.64 -18.36
N LEU A 112 11.63 -24.46 -17.30
CA LEU A 112 11.48 -25.49 -16.27
C LEU A 112 10.41 -26.50 -16.70
N PRO A 113 10.60 -27.79 -16.37
CA PRO A 113 9.52 -28.77 -16.50
C PRO A 113 8.36 -28.38 -15.60
N GLN A 114 7.16 -28.27 -16.18
CA GLN A 114 5.95 -27.94 -15.45
C GLN A 114 5.35 -29.22 -14.88
N THR A 115 4.77 -29.12 -13.67
CA THR A 115 4.06 -30.22 -13.01
C THR A 115 2.65 -30.42 -13.59
N TYR A 116 2.11 -29.38 -14.21
CA TYR A 116 0.81 -29.39 -14.86
C TYR A 116 0.99 -29.50 -16.38
N ASP A 117 0.06 -30.19 -17.04
CA ASP A 117 -0.06 -30.18 -18.49
C ASP A 117 -1.34 -29.41 -18.87
N ASP A 118 -1.17 -28.28 -19.55
CA ASP A 118 -2.25 -27.37 -19.97
C ASP A 118 -3.33 -28.08 -20.83
N LYS A 119 -3.02 -29.24 -21.43
CA LYS A 119 -3.95 -30.02 -22.26
C LYS A 119 -4.73 -31.08 -21.48
N SER A 120 -4.22 -31.50 -20.33
CA SER A 120 -4.80 -32.59 -19.54
C SER A 120 -5.68 -32.04 -18.42
N LYS A 121 -6.75 -32.76 -18.05
CA LYS A 121 -7.50 -32.41 -16.84
C LYS A 121 -6.59 -32.66 -15.63
N PRO A 122 -6.50 -31.71 -14.67
CA PRO A 122 -5.69 -31.90 -13.48
C PRO A 122 -6.19 -33.15 -12.74
N ILE A 123 -5.28 -34.06 -12.47
CA ILE A 123 -5.58 -35.32 -11.78
C ILE A 123 -5.81 -35.05 -10.28
N ASP A 124 -5.10 -34.05 -9.73
CA ASP A 124 -5.14 -33.67 -8.32
C ASP A 124 -5.04 -32.14 -8.14
N GLU A 125 -5.49 -31.61 -7.00
CA GLU A 125 -5.48 -30.18 -6.70
C GLU A 125 -4.08 -29.58 -6.68
N LEU A 126 -3.09 -30.33 -6.20
CA LEU A 126 -1.68 -29.91 -6.15
C LEU A 126 -1.05 -29.79 -7.55
N SER A 127 -1.60 -30.51 -8.52
CA SER A 127 -1.15 -30.47 -9.92
C SER A 127 -1.78 -29.33 -10.72
N LYS A 128 -2.58 -28.45 -10.09
CA LYS A 128 -3.18 -27.30 -10.78
C LYS A 128 -2.14 -26.20 -11.00
N ARG A 129 -2.25 -25.51 -12.13
CA ARG A 129 -1.46 -24.31 -12.42
C ARG A 129 -1.80 -23.22 -11.40
N ILE A 130 -0.77 -22.65 -10.78
CA ILE A 130 -0.94 -21.50 -9.88
C ILE A 130 -1.25 -20.28 -10.74
N VAL A 131 -2.48 -19.77 -10.60
CA VAL A 131 -2.92 -18.51 -11.22
C VAL A 131 -3.06 -17.49 -10.09
N PRO A 132 -2.23 -16.44 -10.05
CA PRO A 132 -2.39 -15.41 -9.04
C PRO A 132 -3.71 -14.67 -9.23
N ASN A 133 -4.32 -14.25 -8.12
CA ASN A 133 -5.53 -13.43 -8.16
C ASN A 133 -5.25 -12.09 -8.85
N SER A 134 -6.30 -11.50 -9.44
CA SER A 134 -6.21 -10.16 -10.02
C SER A 134 -5.83 -9.14 -8.94
N ARG A 135 -4.96 -8.20 -9.31
CA ARG A 135 -4.63 -7.05 -8.44
C ARG A 135 -5.80 -6.06 -8.32
N THR A 136 -6.66 -6.02 -9.34
CA THR A 136 -7.88 -5.21 -9.35
C THR A 136 -9.06 -6.02 -8.85
N THR A 137 -9.80 -5.45 -7.88
CA THR A 137 -10.95 -6.10 -7.25
C THR A 137 -12.26 -5.73 -7.95
N GLU A 138 -13.37 -6.33 -7.52
CA GLU A 138 -14.70 -5.93 -8.00
C GLU A 138 -15.09 -4.51 -7.53
N ALA A 139 -14.64 -4.12 -6.34
CA ALA A 139 -14.83 -2.78 -5.80
C ALA A 139 -14.12 -1.72 -6.67
N ASP A 140 -12.93 -2.04 -7.18
CA ASP A 140 -12.22 -1.17 -8.14
C ASP A 140 -13.01 -1.00 -9.45
N LYS A 141 -13.58 -2.10 -9.98
CA LYS A 141 -14.35 -2.04 -11.22
C LYS A 141 -15.66 -1.25 -11.07
N LYS A 142 -16.27 -1.33 -9.90
CA LYS A 142 -17.52 -0.62 -9.56
C LYS A 142 -17.26 0.80 -9.04
N ASN A 143 -16.00 1.17 -8.78
CA ASN A 143 -15.62 2.40 -8.07
C ASN A 143 -16.38 2.56 -6.75
N ASP A 144 -16.48 1.48 -5.97
CA ASP A 144 -17.14 1.53 -4.66
C ASP A 144 -16.20 2.17 -3.62
N MET A 145 -16.50 3.42 -3.26
CA MET A 145 -15.70 4.24 -2.34
C MET A 145 -15.91 3.88 -0.86
N MET A 146 -16.90 3.04 -0.54
CA MET A 146 -17.15 2.58 0.84
C MET A 146 -16.37 1.30 1.16
N SER A 147 -15.92 0.56 0.14
CA SER A 147 -15.21 -0.70 0.34
C SER A 147 -13.73 -0.51 0.68
N LEU A 148 -13.26 -1.28 1.66
CA LEU A 148 -11.85 -1.40 2.03
C LEU A 148 -11.03 -2.19 1.00
N GLU A 149 -11.69 -3.01 0.19
CA GLU A 149 -11.09 -3.91 -0.81
C GLU A 149 -10.75 -3.22 -2.14
N ARG A 150 -11.07 -1.92 -2.27
CA ARG A 150 -10.63 -1.12 -3.42
C ARG A 150 -9.17 -0.68 -3.26
N LYS A 151 -8.47 -0.42 -4.35
CA LYS A 151 -7.10 0.14 -4.42
C LYS A 151 -6.15 -0.53 -3.43
N LEU A 152 -6.01 -1.85 -3.53
CA LEU A 152 -5.19 -2.66 -2.62
C LEU A 152 -3.72 -2.21 -2.58
N SER A 153 -3.20 -1.63 -3.66
CA SER A 153 -1.82 -1.12 -3.74
C SER A 153 -1.60 0.22 -3.06
N ARG A 154 -2.69 0.91 -2.65
CA ARG A 154 -2.67 2.26 -2.09
C ARG A 154 -3.09 2.31 -0.63
N THR A 155 -2.60 3.30 0.10
CA THR A 155 -3.13 3.65 1.43
C THR A 155 -4.48 4.34 1.28
N LEU A 156 -5.49 3.86 2.02
CA LEU A 156 -6.79 4.51 2.10
C LEU A 156 -6.96 5.21 3.44
N TYR A 157 -7.66 6.33 3.43
CA TYR A 157 -8.00 7.15 4.57
C TYR A 157 -9.50 7.26 4.74
N LEU A 158 -9.95 7.17 5.99
CA LEU A 158 -11.36 7.34 6.32
C LEU A 158 -11.73 8.83 6.34
N LEU A 159 -12.71 9.21 5.52
CA LEU A 159 -13.45 10.47 5.65
C LEU A 159 -14.90 10.18 6.05
N VAL A 160 -15.47 11.11 6.81
CA VAL A 160 -16.86 11.06 7.27
C VAL A 160 -17.56 12.36 6.91
N SER A 161 -18.85 12.27 6.61
CA SER A 161 -19.72 13.42 6.40
C SER A 161 -21.06 13.18 7.09
N GLU A 162 -21.48 14.14 7.91
CA GLU A 162 -22.79 14.12 8.58
C GLU A 162 -23.92 14.52 7.61
N ASP A 163 -23.67 15.53 6.75
CA ASP A 163 -24.64 16.07 5.81
C ASP A 163 -24.50 15.51 4.38
N GLY A 164 -23.45 14.72 4.13
CA GLY A 164 -23.06 14.23 2.80
C GLY A 164 -22.46 15.28 1.87
N LYS A 165 -22.29 16.53 2.32
CA LYS A 165 -21.77 17.66 1.53
C LYS A 165 -20.37 18.10 1.95
N SER A 166 -20.13 18.21 3.26
CA SER A 166 -18.82 18.55 3.84
C SER A 166 -18.12 17.28 4.31
N TRP A 167 -16.96 16.99 3.74
CA TRP A 167 -16.15 15.83 4.12
C TRP A 167 -15.05 16.29 5.06
N ASN A 168 -14.85 15.56 6.16
CA ASN A 168 -13.78 15.82 7.11
C ASN A 168 -13.31 14.49 7.72
N PHE A 169 -12.13 14.53 8.37
CA PHE A 169 -11.73 13.42 9.22
C PHE A 169 -12.64 13.34 10.45
N PRO A 170 -12.93 12.13 10.98
CA PRO A 170 -13.70 11.98 12.20
C PRO A 170 -13.08 12.80 13.35
N SER A 171 -13.81 13.77 13.88
CA SER A 171 -13.32 14.67 14.92
C SER A 171 -14.25 14.64 16.13
N PHE A 172 -13.71 14.29 17.28
CA PHE A 172 -14.47 14.09 18.51
C PHE A 172 -14.11 15.18 19.53
N ALA A 173 -15.11 15.73 20.21
CA ALA A 173 -14.88 16.66 21.32
C ALA A 173 -14.19 15.94 22.48
N ASN A 174 -13.20 16.59 23.12
CA ASN A 174 -12.49 16.00 24.23
C ASN A 174 -13.06 16.45 25.57
N GLU A 175 -13.44 15.48 26.41
CA GLU A 175 -13.95 15.69 27.78
C GLU A 175 -12.87 15.26 28.80
N ASP A 176 -11.71 15.94 28.77
CA ASP A 176 -10.57 15.75 29.69
C ASP A 176 -9.91 14.34 29.72
N LEU A 177 -10.22 13.49 28.75
CA LEU A 177 -9.55 12.21 28.54
C LEU A 177 -8.25 12.37 27.74
N PRO A 178 -7.31 11.39 27.82
CA PRO A 178 -6.18 11.35 26.91
C PRO A 178 -6.67 11.29 25.46
N LEU A 179 -6.16 12.19 24.60
CA LEU A 179 -6.61 12.35 23.21
C LEU A 179 -6.75 11.03 22.44
N HIS A 180 -5.78 10.14 22.59
CA HIS A 180 -5.79 8.83 21.96
C HIS A 180 -7.00 7.97 22.37
N LYS A 181 -7.39 7.98 23.65
CA LYS A 181 -8.57 7.25 24.13
C LYS A 181 -9.88 7.88 23.64
N THR A 182 -9.91 9.21 23.56
CA THR A 182 -11.06 9.95 23.01
C THR A 182 -11.26 9.62 21.53
N ALA A 183 -10.17 9.55 20.76
CA ALA A 183 -10.22 9.11 19.37
C ALA A 183 -10.77 7.69 19.26
N GLU A 184 -10.23 6.75 20.06
CA GLU A 184 -10.65 5.35 20.09
C GLU A 184 -12.14 5.18 20.43
N ALA A 185 -12.59 5.81 21.52
CA ALA A 185 -14.00 5.79 21.92
C ALA A 185 -14.90 6.41 20.84
N GLY A 186 -14.43 7.47 20.17
CA GLY A 186 -15.13 8.09 19.04
C GLY A 186 -15.28 7.17 17.83
N VAL A 187 -14.27 6.36 17.49
CA VAL A 187 -14.41 5.43 16.35
C VAL A 187 -15.37 4.29 16.68
N ILE A 188 -15.31 3.79 17.91
CA ILE A 188 -16.20 2.73 18.41
C ILE A 188 -17.65 3.22 18.49
N SER A 189 -17.87 4.48 18.87
CA SER A 189 -19.20 5.09 18.85
C SER A 189 -19.72 5.26 17.41
N LEU A 190 -18.85 5.62 16.46
CA LEU A 190 -19.19 5.80 15.05
C LEU A 190 -19.51 4.48 14.33
N ALA A 191 -18.62 3.48 14.41
CA ALA A 191 -18.69 2.25 13.60
C ALA A 191 -18.90 0.95 14.40
N GLY A 192 -18.90 1.01 15.74
CA GLY A 192 -19.07 -0.16 16.60
C GLY A 192 -17.81 -1.02 16.73
N ASP A 193 -18.01 -2.23 17.26
CA ASP A 193 -16.92 -3.16 17.62
C ASP A 193 -16.60 -4.18 16.51
N GLN A 194 -17.12 -3.98 15.29
CA GLN A 194 -16.98 -4.94 14.18
C GLN A 194 -15.65 -4.82 13.40
N PHE A 195 -14.75 -3.94 13.84
CA PHE A 195 -13.43 -3.77 13.24
C PHE A 195 -12.34 -3.70 14.31
N ASN A 196 -11.16 -4.20 13.93
CA ASN A 196 -9.96 -4.12 14.73
C ASN A 196 -9.13 -2.93 14.25
N TYR A 197 -8.72 -2.10 15.20
CA TYR A 197 -7.81 -1.00 14.96
C TYR A 197 -6.53 -1.18 15.77
N PHE A 198 -5.48 -0.51 15.32
CA PHE A 198 -4.22 -0.38 16.02
C PHE A 198 -3.86 1.10 16.12
N ASN A 199 -3.77 1.60 17.33
CA ASN A 199 -3.30 2.96 17.58
C ASN A 199 -1.78 3.00 17.51
N VAL A 200 -1.23 3.89 16.68
CA VAL A 200 0.22 3.96 16.44
C VAL A 200 0.95 4.54 17.64
N SER A 201 0.42 5.62 18.21
CA SER A 201 1.08 6.36 19.28
C SER A 201 0.10 7.24 20.04
N LYS A 202 0.40 7.47 21.32
CA LYS A 202 -0.34 8.43 22.16
C LYS A 202 -0.12 9.89 21.75
N THR A 203 0.99 10.16 21.06
CA THR A 203 1.38 11.50 20.60
C THR A 203 0.57 11.90 19.37
N PRO A 204 -0.01 13.11 19.33
CA PRO A 204 -0.66 13.62 18.14
C PRO A 204 0.37 13.88 17.04
N CYS A 205 -0.01 13.60 15.80
CA CYS A 205 0.85 13.77 14.63
C CYS A 205 0.84 15.22 14.11
N HIS A 206 -0.29 15.91 14.29
CA HIS A 206 -0.49 17.27 13.79
C HIS A 206 -1.55 18.01 14.62
N VAL A 207 -1.57 19.34 14.53
CA VAL A 207 -2.57 20.19 15.15
C VAL A 207 -3.11 21.17 14.13
N HIS A 208 -4.42 21.11 13.89
CA HIS A 208 -5.14 22.11 13.11
C HIS A 208 -5.81 23.12 14.04
N ASN A 209 -5.61 24.41 13.75
CA ASN A 209 -6.12 25.51 14.56
C ASN A 209 -7.23 26.24 13.80
N SER A 210 -8.48 26.03 14.21
CA SER A 210 -9.66 26.71 13.66
C SER A 210 -10.18 27.73 14.68
N GLY A 211 -9.40 28.81 14.86
CA GLY A 211 -9.75 29.90 15.78
C GLY A 211 -9.75 29.46 17.24
N ASN A 212 -10.94 29.16 17.78
CA ASN A 212 -11.12 28.68 19.15
C ASN A 212 -10.97 27.15 19.27
N ASP A 213 -11.11 26.42 18.16
CA ASP A 213 -11.08 24.96 18.15
C ASP A 213 -9.68 24.44 17.76
N LYS A 214 -9.09 23.63 18.65
CA LYS A 214 -7.79 22.98 18.41
C LYS A 214 -8.01 21.50 18.17
N SER A 215 -7.80 21.06 16.94
CA SER A 215 -7.99 19.68 16.49
C SER A 215 -6.66 18.94 16.43
N PHE A 216 -6.46 17.98 17.32
CA PHE A 216 -5.26 17.16 17.40
C PHE A 216 -5.44 15.86 16.59
N PHE A 217 -4.55 15.58 15.65
CA PHE A 217 -4.62 14.38 14.82
C PHE A 217 -3.96 13.18 15.50
N ILE A 218 -4.72 12.10 15.67
CA ILE A 218 -4.23 10.80 16.16
C ILE A 218 -4.22 9.81 15.01
N LYS A 219 -3.05 9.22 14.72
CA LYS A 219 -2.90 8.22 13.67
C LYS A 219 -3.26 6.83 14.17
N SER A 220 -4.13 6.16 13.43
CA SER A 220 -4.50 4.77 13.69
C SER A 220 -4.57 3.97 12.39
N HIS A 221 -4.37 2.66 12.52
CA HIS A 221 -4.48 1.72 11.41
C HIS A 221 -5.68 0.82 11.60
N ILE A 222 -6.42 0.57 10.52
CA ILE A 222 -7.38 -0.54 10.49
C ILE A 222 -6.63 -1.83 10.15
N LEU A 223 -6.80 -2.86 10.97
CA LEU A 223 -6.15 -4.16 10.79
C LEU A 223 -7.05 -5.15 10.07
N SER A 224 -8.31 -5.24 10.52
CA SER A 224 -9.28 -6.21 10.01
C SER A 224 -10.70 -5.81 10.37
N GLY A 225 -11.67 -6.41 9.70
CA GLY A 225 -13.10 -6.24 10.00
C GLY A 225 -13.80 -5.27 9.07
N LYS A 226 -15.09 -5.10 9.30
CA LYS A 226 -15.96 -4.28 8.46
C LYS A 226 -16.20 -2.94 9.13
N PHE A 227 -15.97 -1.87 8.39
CA PHE A 227 -16.29 -0.53 8.86
C PHE A 227 -17.69 -0.18 8.38
N GLU A 228 -18.67 -0.30 9.28
CA GLU A 228 -20.06 0.06 9.02
C GLU A 228 -20.49 1.12 10.03
N VAL A 229 -20.97 2.26 9.53
CA VAL A 229 -21.36 3.37 10.40
C VAL A 229 -22.73 3.08 11.01
N LYS A 230 -22.87 3.25 12.33
CA LYS A 230 -24.12 2.98 13.06
C LYS A 230 -25.24 3.96 12.71
N ASN A 231 -24.89 5.24 12.53
CA ASN A 231 -25.88 6.26 12.22
C ASN A 231 -26.11 6.33 10.70
N PRO A 232 -27.34 6.10 10.20
CA PRO A 232 -27.63 6.10 8.78
C PRO A 232 -27.49 7.48 8.11
N ALA A 233 -27.51 8.57 8.89
CA ALA A 233 -27.30 9.92 8.34
C ALA A 233 -25.84 10.14 7.94
N THR A 234 -24.91 9.62 8.74
CA THR A 234 -23.47 9.77 8.50
C THR A 234 -22.98 8.83 7.41
N LYS A 235 -22.36 9.40 6.38
CA LYS A 235 -21.70 8.65 5.31
C LYS A 235 -20.21 8.59 5.56
N HIS A 236 -19.59 7.51 5.11
CA HIS A 236 -18.15 7.33 5.15
C HIS A 236 -17.61 7.01 3.77
N LEU A 237 -16.36 7.37 3.54
CA LEU A 237 -15.60 7.05 2.33
C LEU A 237 -14.19 6.64 2.71
N TRP A 238 -13.64 5.70 1.95
CA TRP A 238 -12.25 5.28 2.03
C TRP A 238 -11.52 5.81 0.80
N LEU A 239 -10.65 6.80 0.98
CA LEU A 239 -10.05 7.58 -0.10
C LEU A 239 -8.53 7.50 -0.12
N THR A 240 -7.94 7.52 -1.31
CA THR A 240 -6.50 7.73 -1.48
C THR A 240 -6.12 9.19 -1.28
N LYS A 241 -4.83 9.48 -1.06
CA LYS A 241 -4.32 10.85 -0.89
C LYS A 241 -4.81 11.82 -1.99
N GLU A 242 -4.79 11.38 -3.24
CA GLU A 242 -5.23 12.16 -4.40
C GLU A 242 -6.72 12.55 -4.29
N GLU A 243 -7.59 11.58 -4.01
CA GLU A 243 -9.04 11.80 -3.88
C GLU A 243 -9.38 12.61 -2.61
N VAL A 244 -8.61 12.44 -1.53
CA VAL A 244 -8.78 13.27 -0.32
C VAL A 244 -8.59 14.75 -0.65
N GLY A 245 -7.66 15.09 -1.53
CA GLY A 245 -7.43 16.47 -1.99
C GLY A 245 -8.59 17.05 -2.81
N GLU A 246 -9.38 16.21 -3.49
CA GLU A 246 -10.56 16.64 -4.26
C GLU A 246 -11.78 16.91 -3.36
N HIS A 247 -11.86 16.22 -2.22
CA HIS A 247 -13.01 16.28 -1.32
C HIS A 247 -12.86 17.30 -0.17
N LEU A 248 -11.62 17.64 0.21
CA LEU A 248 -11.33 18.58 1.29
C LEU A 248 -11.13 20.01 0.76
N GLU A 249 -11.29 21.00 1.65
CA GLU A 249 -10.93 22.38 1.33
C GLU A 249 -9.43 22.49 1.04
N GLU A 250 -9.05 23.23 -0.01
CA GLU A 250 -7.67 23.33 -0.48
C GLU A 250 -6.68 23.78 0.60
N LYS A 251 -7.05 24.79 1.40
CA LYS A 251 -6.21 25.29 2.51
C LYS A 251 -6.02 24.24 3.59
N TYR A 252 -7.08 23.52 3.92
CA TYR A 252 -7.04 22.46 4.92
C TYR A 252 -6.20 21.28 4.42
N PHE A 253 -6.36 20.89 3.15
CA PHE A 253 -5.58 19.83 2.53
C PHE A 253 -4.08 20.12 2.51
N GLN A 254 -3.68 21.34 2.11
CA GLN A 254 -2.27 21.76 2.11
C GLN A 254 -1.62 21.64 3.50
N GLU A 255 -2.38 21.90 4.57
CA GLU A 255 -1.88 21.78 5.93
C GLU A 255 -1.59 20.33 6.32
N ILE A 256 -2.47 19.40 5.94
CA ILE A 256 -2.40 17.99 6.34
C ILE A 256 -1.71 17.08 5.32
N GLU A 257 -1.36 17.59 4.14
CA GLU A 257 -0.87 16.80 3.01
C GLU A 257 0.31 15.91 3.41
N HIS A 258 1.20 16.43 4.25
CA HIS A 258 2.40 15.76 4.76
C HIS A 258 2.11 14.53 5.64
N LEU A 259 0.89 14.39 6.19
CA LEU A 259 0.47 13.24 6.98
C LEU A 259 0.03 12.06 6.12
N LEU A 260 -0.33 12.33 4.87
CA LEU A 260 -0.87 11.35 3.94
C LEU A 260 0.27 10.71 3.13
N SER A 261 0.15 9.40 2.92
CA SER A 261 1.14 8.64 2.14
C SER A 261 0.83 8.74 0.66
N ASP A 262 1.89 8.96 -0.13
CA ASP A 262 1.85 8.86 -1.58
C ASP A 262 1.81 7.42 -2.07
N ILE A 263 1.88 6.42 -1.17
CA ILE A 263 1.87 4.99 -1.51
C ILE A 263 0.48 4.42 -1.32
#